data_AF-A0AAW2WEA1-F1
#
_entry.id   AF-A0AAW2WEA1-F1
#
_cell.length_a   1.000
_cell.length_b   1.000
_cell.length_c   1.000
_cell.angle_alpha   90.00
_cell.angle_beta   90.00
_cell.angle_gamma   90.00
#
_symmetry.space_group_name_H-M   'P 1'
#
loop_
_entity.id
_entity.type
_entity.pdbx_description
1 polymer ?
#
loop_
_entity_poly.entity_id
_entity_poly.type
_entity_poly.pdbx_seq_one_letter_code
_entity_poly.pdbx_strand_id
1 'polypeptide(L)'
;MQRAPATIEEQLIVKAIADECQWDSLPKRLQSTWNSKEEWHRRVIEHCIKKRLLWNSCFARKVCKEGEYYEEMMRYLRRNLALFPYHLAEYVCRVMRVSPFKYYCDMIFEVMKNEQPYDSIPNFSAADALRLTGIGRNEFIDIMNKCRSKKIMWKLNKSIAKELLPTEPVEFVIEPWWGVCLVNFTLEEFKKLSEEETATIDKICKEEANSFILFDPEIIKGLYRRGLVYFDVPVYADDRFKVSRLEGFVSNREQLYEDPIEELLYAVFVVSSENSTVAELATTLQADISQLQAAASFACRLGWAVKLIDPASILQESNAHGSPKSILGDEEDGSHGNMGSSNLSSDGTALQPGDILWTDNSNHAADCSRVAFVVDANITSYLMMGSVSPGVSI
;
A
#
# COMPACT_ATOMS: atom_id res chain seq x y z
N MET A 1 18.47 2.88 -14.41
CA MET A 1 18.79 1.77 -15.34
C MET A 1 17.91 1.89 -16.58
N GLN A 2 18.49 1.83 -17.77
CA GLN A 2 17.73 1.59 -19.00
C GLN A 2 17.26 0.14 -18.99
N ARG A 3 15.93 -0.08 -18.94
CA ARG A 3 15.31 -1.41 -19.08
C ARG A 3 15.81 -2.05 -20.38
N ALA A 4 16.19 -3.32 -20.33
CA ALA A 4 16.17 -4.12 -21.55
C ALA A 4 14.70 -4.14 -22.04
N PRO A 5 14.41 -3.77 -23.30
CA PRO A 5 13.05 -3.76 -23.79
C PRO A 5 12.45 -5.16 -23.66
N ALA A 6 11.27 -5.27 -23.05
CA ALA A 6 10.54 -6.52 -22.96
C ALA A 6 10.45 -7.15 -24.35
N THR A 7 10.80 -8.43 -24.43
CA THR A 7 10.79 -9.15 -25.71
C THR A 7 9.37 -9.13 -26.29
N ILE A 8 9.24 -9.22 -27.62
CA ILE A 8 7.93 -9.32 -28.29
C ILE A 8 7.10 -10.47 -27.71
N GLU A 9 7.76 -11.55 -27.31
CA GLU A 9 7.12 -12.69 -26.66
C GLU A 9 6.57 -12.36 -25.28
N GLU A 10 7.32 -11.66 -24.43
CA GLU A 10 6.83 -11.19 -23.12
C GLU A 10 5.62 -10.27 -23.26
N GLN A 11 5.62 -9.36 -24.24
CA GLN A 11 4.47 -8.49 -24.50
C GLN A 11 3.22 -9.30 -24.91
N LEU A 12 3.40 -10.33 -25.74
CA LEU A 12 2.30 -11.23 -26.12
C LEU A 12 1.77 -12.05 -24.93
N ILE A 13 2.65 -12.49 -24.02
CA ILE A 13 2.25 -13.18 -22.79
C ILE A 13 1.42 -12.26 -21.91
N VAL A 14 1.95 -11.06 -21.60
CA VAL A 14 1.26 -10.09 -20.73
C VAL A 14 -0.11 -9.76 -21.30
N LYS A 15 -0.21 -9.55 -22.61
CA LYS A 15 -1.49 -9.32 -23.28
C LYS A 15 -2.44 -10.52 -23.14
N ALA A 16 -1.97 -11.73 -23.42
CA ALA A 16 -2.80 -12.93 -23.31
C ALA A 16 -3.28 -13.20 -21.88
N ILE A 17 -2.48 -12.85 -20.86
CA ILE A 17 -2.88 -12.94 -19.45
C ILE A 17 -3.93 -11.87 -19.11
N ALA A 18 -3.71 -10.62 -19.56
CA ALA A 18 -4.67 -9.53 -19.38
C ALA A 18 -6.03 -9.84 -20.04
N ASP A 19 -6.01 -10.46 -21.21
CA ASP A 19 -7.20 -10.90 -21.95
C ASP A 19 -7.80 -12.22 -21.40
N GLU A 20 -7.24 -12.77 -20.30
CA GLU A 20 -7.61 -14.05 -19.68
C GLU A 20 -7.73 -15.23 -20.68
N CYS A 21 -6.84 -15.25 -21.68
CA CYS A 21 -6.86 -16.22 -22.75
C CYS A 21 -6.63 -17.65 -22.24
N GLN A 22 -7.57 -18.55 -22.55
CA GLN A 22 -7.43 -19.98 -22.29
C GLN A 22 -6.39 -20.60 -23.23
N TRP A 23 -5.78 -21.71 -22.81
CA TRP A 23 -4.77 -22.45 -23.58
C TRP A 23 -5.15 -22.64 -25.06
N ASP A 24 -6.38 -23.12 -25.31
CA ASP A 24 -6.86 -23.44 -26.65
C ASP A 24 -7.07 -22.20 -27.54
N SER A 25 -7.18 -21.01 -26.93
CA SER A 25 -7.36 -19.72 -27.61
C SER A 25 -6.06 -18.93 -27.75
N LEU A 26 -4.94 -19.44 -27.24
CA LEU A 26 -3.65 -18.77 -27.37
C LEU A 26 -3.19 -18.70 -28.83
N PRO A 27 -2.46 -17.64 -29.21
CA PRO A 27 -1.75 -17.61 -30.48
C PRO A 27 -0.88 -18.87 -30.65
N LYS A 28 -0.93 -19.48 -31.84
CA LYS A 28 -0.15 -20.71 -32.16
C LYS A 28 1.33 -20.59 -31.81
N ARG A 29 1.91 -19.39 -31.96
CA ARG A 29 3.28 -19.06 -31.56
C ARG A 29 3.52 -19.30 -30.07
N LEU A 30 2.61 -18.86 -29.19
CA LEU A 30 2.73 -19.10 -27.75
C LEU A 30 2.49 -20.58 -27.42
N GLN A 31 1.50 -21.22 -28.05
CA GLN A 31 1.27 -22.66 -27.86
C GLN A 31 2.50 -23.51 -28.21
N SER A 32 3.21 -23.15 -29.28
CA SER A 32 4.47 -23.82 -29.66
C SER A 32 5.62 -23.57 -28.70
N THR A 33 5.66 -22.43 -27.99
CA THR A 33 6.71 -22.15 -26.99
C THR A 33 6.52 -23.01 -25.73
N TRP A 34 5.28 -23.09 -25.23
CA TRP A 34 5.02 -23.61 -23.88
C TRP A 34 4.78 -25.11 -23.81
N ASN A 35 4.62 -25.78 -24.96
CA ASN A 35 4.49 -27.24 -25.10
C ASN A 35 3.31 -27.91 -24.36
N SER A 36 2.67 -27.26 -23.38
CA SER A 36 1.50 -27.80 -22.66
C SER A 36 0.64 -26.72 -21.97
N LYS A 37 -0.60 -27.10 -21.66
CA LYS A 37 -1.56 -26.29 -20.90
C LYS A 37 -1.08 -25.98 -19.48
N GLU A 38 -0.39 -26.93 -18.85
CA GLU A 38 0.14 -26.82 -17.49
C GLU A 38 1.27 -25.78 -17.41
N GLU A 39 2.12 -25.70 -18.43
CA GLU A 39 3.13 -24.65 -18.54
C GLU A 39 2.47 -23.28 -18.63
N TRP A 40 1.42 -23.13 -19.45
CA TRP A 40 0.67 -21.89 -19.54
C TRP A 40 0.05 -21.48 -18.20
N HIS A 41 -0.62 -22.41 -17.52
CA HIS A 41 -1.19 -22.15 -16.20
C HIS A 41 -0.11 -21.68 -15.20
N ARG A 42 1.09 -22.27 -15.23
CA ARG A 42 2.19 -21.83 -14.39
C ARG A 42 2.63 -20.39 -14.69
N ARG A 43 2.69 -20.00 -15.97
CA ARG A 43 3.01 -18.61 -16.35
C ARG A 43 1.96 -17.61 -15.92
N VAL A 44 0.68 -17.98 -16.02
CA VAL A 44 -0.43 -17.17 -15.51
C VAL A 44 -0.25 -16.93 -14.02
N ILE A 45 -0.02 -17.99 -13.24
CA ILE A 45 0.18 -17.92 -11.78
C ILE A 45 1.40 -17.06 -11.44
N GLU A 46 2.55 -17.35 -12.07
CA GLU A 46 3.81 -16.63 -11.84
C GLU A 46 3.67 -15.14 -12.13
N HIS A 47 3.02 -14.78 -13.24
CA HIS A 47 2.75 -13.38 -13.58
C HIS A 47 1.88 -12.68 -12.54
N CYS A 48 0.76 -13.31 -12.14
CA CYS A 48 -0.15 -12.73 -11.15
C CYS A 48 0.55 -12.55 -9.79
N ILE A 49 1.39 -13.52 -9.39
CA ILE A 49 2.18 -13.45 -8.15
C ILE A 49 3.21 -12.33 -8.21
N LYS A 50 3.98 -12.25 -9.30
CA LYS A 50 4.97 -11.17 -9.52
C LYS A 50 4.34 -9.78 -9.43
N LYS A 51 3.10 -9.63 -9.91
CA LYS A 51 2.32 -8.39 -9.85
C LYS A 51 1.51 -8.21 -8.56
N ARG A 52 1.58 -9.16 -7.62
CA ARG A 52 0.87 -9.15 -6.32
C ARG A 52 -0.63 -8.93 -6.45
N LEU A 53 -1.25 -9.56 -7.43
CA LEU A 53 -2.68 -9.38 -7.69
C LEU A 53 -3.54 -10.14 -6.67
N LEU A 54 -4.72 -9.60 -6.38
CA LEU A 54 -5.72 -10.28 -5.55
C LEU A 54 -6.30 -11.47 -6.33
N TRP A 55 -6.31 -12.67 -5.74
CA TRP A 55 -6.64 -13.92 -6.44
C TRP A 55 -7.99 -13.86 -7.15
N ASN A 56 -9.03 -13.42 -6.43
CA ASN A 56 -10.41 -13.34 -6.95
C ASN A 56 -10.58 -12.37 -8.14
N SER A 57 -9.64 -11.44 -8.33
CA SER A 57 -9.67 -10.39 -9.35
C SER A 57 -8.77 -10.69 -10.55
N CYS A 58 -7.89 -11.69 -10.45
CA CYS A 58 -6.89 -11.98 -11.48
C CYS A 58 -7.09 -13.35 -12.12
N PHE A 59 -6.43 -13.57 -13.25
CA PHE A 59 -6.61 -14.77 -14.06
C PHE A 59 -6.27 -16.08 -13.30
N ALA A 60 -5.43 -16.00 -12.27
CA ALA A 60 -5.06 -17.14 -11.42
C ALA A 60 -6.29 -17.91 -10.87
N ARG A 61 -7.42 -17.24 -10.61
CA ARG A 61 -8.65 -17.88 -10.12
C ARG A 61 -9.22 -18.97 -11.01
N LYS A 62 -8.92 -18.92 -12.32
CA LYS A 62 -9.39 -19.91 -13.29
C LYS A 62 -8.44 -21.10 -13.44
N VAL A 63 -7.23 -21.01 -12.88
CA VAL A 63 -6.16 -21.99 -13.12
C VAL A 63 -5.61 -22.65 -11.86
N CYS A 64 -5.79 -22.06 -10.67
CA CYS A 64 -5.43 -22.67 -9.39
C CYS A 64 -6.39 -22.27 -8.26
N LYS A 65 -6.36 -23.03 -7.16
CA LYS A 65 -7.15 -22.72 -5.96
C LYS A 65 -6.53 -21.55 -5.19
N GLU A 66 -7.39 -20.83 -4.48
CA GLU A 66 -6.97 -19.65 -3.68
C GLU A 66 -5.84 -19.98 -2.69
N GLY A 67 -5.96 -21.08 -1.94
CA GLY A 67 -4.91 -21.53 -1.01
C GLY A 67 -3.56 -21.79 -1.68
N GLU A 68 -3.57 -22.52 -2.80
CA GLU A 68 -2.36 -22.83 -3.57
C GLU A 68 -1.68 -21.56 -4.09
N TYR A 69 -2.49 -20.58 -4.55
CA TYR A 69 -2.01 -19.30 -5.03
C TYR A 69 -1.28 -18.50 -3.95
N TYR A 70 -1.91 -18.32 -2.79
CA TYR A 70 -1.31 -17.53 -1.71
C TYR A 70 -0.14 -18.25 -1.03
N GLU A 71 -0.14 -19.58 -0.95
CA GLU A 71 1.02 -20.34 -0.50
C GLU A 71 2.23 -20.12 -1.41
N GLU A 72 2.04 -20.21 -2.73
CA GLU A 72 3.10 -19.94 -3.71
C GLU A 72 3.53 -18.47 -3.69
N MET A 73 2.60 -17.53 -3.55
CA MET A 73 2.91 -16.11 -3.40
C MET A 73 3.78 -15.86 -2.16
N MET A 74 3.41 -16.38 -1.00
CA MET A 74 4.17 -16.16 0.23
C MET A 74 5.56 -16.82 0.16
N ARG A 75 5.69 -17.97 -0.51
CA ARG A 75 6.99 -18.59 -0.81
C ARG A 75 7.83 -17.72 -1.73
N TYR A 76 7.23 -17.17 -2.79
CA TYR A 76 7.88 -16.26 -3.71
C TYR A 76 8.36 -14.98 -3.00
N LEU A 77 7.51 -14.34 -2.20
CA LEU A 77 7.86 -13.10 -1.50
C LEU A 77 9.00 -13.32 -0.50
N ARG A 78 8.95 -14.38 0.33
CA ARG A 78 10.05 -14.69 1.27
C ARG A 78 11.37 -14.95 0.56
N ARG A 79 11.36 -15.74 -0.52
CA ARG A 79 12.56 -16.04 -1.32
C ARG A 79 13.24 -14.78 -1.84
N ASN A 80 12.45 -13.76 -2.17
CA ASN A 80 12.95 -12.49 -2.70
C ASN A 80 13.10 -11.40 -1.61
N LEU A 81 12.97 -11.75 -0.33
CA LEU A 81 13.02 -10.80 0.81
C LEU A 81 12.05 -9.62 0.64
N ALA A 82 10.93 -9.88 -0.02
CA ALA A 82 10.01 -8.87 -0.51
C ALA A 82 9.13 -8.31 0.62
N LEU A 83 8.47 -7.17 0.36
CA LEU A 83 7.53 -6.59 1.31
C LEU A 83 6.38 -7.54 1.65
N PHE A 84 5.92 -7.48 2.91
CA PHE A 84 4.68 -8.14 3.30
C PHE A 84 3.51 -7.55 2.51
N PRO A 85 2.62 -8.39 1.92
CA PRO A 85 1.56 -7.92 1.04
C PRO A 85 0.36 -7.42 1.85
N TYR A 86 0.46 -6.24 2.47
CA TYR A 86 -0.61 -5.68 3.30
C TYR A 86 -1.95 -5.51 2.59
N HIS A 87 -1.95 -5.20 1.29
CA HIS A 87 -3.17 -5.12 0.49
C HIS A 87 -3.86 -6.47 0.29
N LEU A 88 -3.19 -7.56 0.63
CA LEU A 88 -3.72 -8.93 0.63
C LEU A 88 -3.87 -9.48 2.07
N ALA A 89 -3.75 -8.62 3.09
CA ALA A 89 -3.80 -9.02 4.50
C ALA A 89 -5.12 -9.70 4.87
N GLU A 90 -6.22 -9.39 4.17
CA GLU A 90 -7.49 -10.07 4.40
C GLU A 90 -7.34 -11.59 4.25
N TYR A 91 -6.70 -12.08 3.20
CA TYR A 91 -6.46 -13.52 3.07
C TYR A 91 -5.26 -13.98 3.92
N VAL A 92 -4.15 -13.24 3.85
CA VAL A 92 -2.88 -13.67 4.46
C VAL A 92 -2.94 -13.68 6.00
N CYS A 93 -3.51 -12.65 6.62
CA CYS A 93 -3.64 -12.59 8.07
C CYS A 93 -4.87 -13.38 8.57
N ARG A 94 -6.04 -13.25 7.93
CA ARG A 94 -7.27 -13.91 8.40
C ARG A 94 -7.28 -15.40 8.16
N VAL A 95 -7.00 -15.81 6.92
CA VAL A 95 -7.14 -17.20 6.48
C VAL A 95 -5.86 -17.99 6.71
N MET A 96 -4.72 -17.49 6.22
CA MET A 96 -3.43 -18.21 6.39
C MET A 96 -2.84 -18.08 7.79
N ARG A 97 -3.38 -17.18 8.64
CA ARG A 97 -2.88 -16.90 9.99
C ARG A 97 -1.40 -16.49 10.01
N VAL A 98 -0.95 -15.76 8.98
CA VAL A 98 0.41 -15.21 8.90
C VAL A 98 0.35 -13.72 9.22
N SER A 99 0.89 -13.33 10.38
CA SER A 99 1.05 -11.92 10.74
C SER A 99 2.28 -11.31 10.06
N PRO A 100 2.30 -9.98 9.81
CA PRO A 100 3.48 -9.28 9.33
C PRO A 100 4.70 -9.51 10.23
N PHE A 101 4.51 -9.47 11.55
CA PHE A 101 5.55 -9.75 12.53
C PHE A 101 6.21 -11.12 12.30
N LYS A 102 5.40 -12.19 12.20
CA LYS A 102 5.89 -13.54 11.96
C LYS A 102 6.62 -13.64 10.62
N TYR A 103 6.07 -13.00 9.59
CA TYR A 103 6.66 -12.97 8.26
C TYR A 103 8.08 -12.37 8.28
N TYR A 104 8.27 -11.23 8.94
CA TYR A 104 9.59 -10.58 9.02
C TYR A 104 10.55 -11.32 9.95
N CYS A 105 10.09 -11.92 11.05
CA CYS A 105 10.92 -12.82 11.85
C CYS A 105 11.42 -14.01 11.03
N ASP A 106 10.56 -14.65 10.25
CA ASP A 106 10.93 -15.77 9.37
C ASP A 106 11.91 -15.32 8.26
N MET A 107 11.71 -14.13 7.68
CA MET A 107 12.63 -13.54 6.70
C MET A 107 14.02 -13.27 7.30
N ILE A 108 14.09 -12.59 8.44
CA ILE A 108 15.34 -12.30 9.14
C ILE A 108 16.06 -13.62 9.49
N PHE A 109 15.32 -14.61 9.98
CA PHE A 109 15.86 -15.95 10.24
C PHE A 109 16.46 -16.59 9.00
N GLU A 110 15.78 -16.50 7.84
CA GLU A 110 16.28 -17.03 6.57
C GLU A 110 17.58 -16.34 6.13
N VAL A 111 17.66 -15.02 6.26
CA VAL A 111 18.88 -14.23 5.97
C VAL A 111 20.04 -14.68 6.87
N MET A 112 19.81 -14.79 8.18
CA MET A 112 20.80 -15.28 9.15
C MET A 112 21.25 -16.72 8.83
N LYS A 113 20.29 -17.60 8.57
CA LYS A 113 20.51 -19.03 8.27
C LYS A 113 21.35 -19.21 7.00
N ASN A 114 21.20 -18.33 6.03
CA ASN A 114 21.94 -18.34 4.77
C ASN A 114 23.23 -17.50 4.83
N GLU A 115 23.59 -16.99 6.01
CA GLU A 115 24.75 -16.11 6.26
C GLU A 115 24.83 -14.89 5.34
N GLN A 116 23.67 -14.41 4.89
CA GLN A 116 23.61 -13.19 4.11
C GLN A 116 23.75 -11.97 5.03
N PRO A 117 24.37 -10.88 4.56
CA PRO A 117 24.41 -9.64 5.32
C PRO A 117 23.00 -9.05 5.46
N TYR A 118 22.75 -8.31 6.54
CA TYR A 118 21.48 -7.59 6.73
C TYR A 118 21.15 -6.68 5.53
N ASP A 119 22.19 -6.08 4.93
CA ASP A 119 22.10 -5.17 3.78
C ASP A 119 21.57 -5.87 2.50
N SER A 120 21.38 -7.19 2.52
CA SER A 120 20.68 -7.95 1.46
C SER A 120 19.16 -7.80 1.50
N ILE A 121 18.58 -7.37 2.62
CA ILE A 121 17.15 -7.12 2.75
C ILE A 121 16.80 -5.79 2.06
N PRO A 122 15.82 -5.77 1.13
CA PRO A 122 15.31 -4.54 0.52
C PRO A 122 14.95 -3.47 1.55
N ASN A 123 15.24 -2.21 1.26
CA ASN A 123 15.10 -1.13 2.25
C ASN A 123 13.72 -1.00 2.86
N PHE A 124 12.66 -1.12 2.06
CA PHE A 124 11.30 -1.06 2.55
C PHE A 124 10.95 -2.27 3.43
N SER A 125 11.43 -3.46 3.06
CA SER A 125 11.32 -4.67 3.89
C SER A 125 12.09 -4.51 5.20
N ALA A 126 13.30 -3.94 5.16
CA ALA A 126 14.12 -3.70 6.33
C ALA A 126 13.47 -2.67 7.27
N ALA A 127 12.90 -1.59 6.73
CA ALA A 127 12.20 -0.57 7.50
C ALA A 127 10.97 -1.15 8.23
N ASP A 128 10.17 -1.96 7.54
CA ASP A 128 9.00 -2.57 8.16
C ASP A 128 9.36 -3.71 9.13
N ALA A 129 10.39 -4.49 8.80
CA ALA A 129 10.95 -5.48 9.71
C ALA A 129 11.45 -4.83 11.00
N LEU A 130 12.21 -3.72 10.91
CA LEU A 130 12.66 -2.96 12.07
C LEU A 130 11.47 -2.46 12.90
N ARG A 131 10.46 -1.86 12.26
CA ARG A 131 9.25 -1.35 12.93
C ARG A 131 8.53 -2.42 13.75
N LEU A 132 8.45 -3.64 13.22
CA LEU A 132 7.67 -4.73 13.82
C LEU A 132 8.47 -5.62 14.77
N THR A 133 9.74 -5.85 14.47
CA THR A 133 10.60 -6.80 15.21
C THR A 133 11.62 -6.11 16.12
N GLY A 134 11.90 -4.84 15.89
CA GLY A 134 13.00 -4.11 16.54
C GLY A 134 14.39 -4.52 16.06
N ILE A 135 14.51 -5.38 15.04
CA ILE A 135 15.81 -5.84 14.54
C ILE A 135 16.25 -4.97 13.37
N GLY A 136 17.15 -4.04 13.68
CA GLY A 136 17.93 -3.32 12.69
C GLY A 136 19.24 -4.06 12.37
N ARG A 137 20.10 -3.37 11.63
CA ARG A 137 21.41 -3.88 11.23
C ARG A 137 22.29 -4.26 12.43
N ASN A 138 22.29 -3.44 13.48
CA ASN A 138 23.14 -3.65 14.65
C ASN A 138 22.66 -4.85 15.47
N GLU A 139 21.35 -4.93 15.72
CA GLU A 139 20.73 -6.05 16.43
C GLU A 139 20.93 -7.37 15.67
N PHE A 140 20.82 -7.34 14.35
CA PHE A 140 21.11 -8.48 13.49
C PHE A 140 22.57 -8.95 13.65
N ILE A 141 23.53 -8.03 13.57
CA ILE A 141 24.96 -8.33 13.73
C ILE A 141 25.23 -8.93 15.11
N ASP A 142 24.62 -8.38 16.16
CA ASP A 142 24.76 -8.88 17.52
C ASP A 142 24.21 -10.30 17.68
N ILE A 143 23.05 -10.59 17.11
CA ILE A 143 22.47 -11.96 17.09
C ILE A 143 23.40 -12.90 16.32
N MET A 144 23.89 -12.51 15.14
CA MET A 144 24.81 -13.32 14.35
C MET A 144 26.12 -13.62 15.09
N ASN A 145 26.66 -12.64 15.81
CA ASN A 145 27.87 -12.81 16.63
C ASN A 145 27.62 -13.76 17.81
N LYS A 146 26.46 -13.66 18.48
CA LYS A 146 26.03 -14.61 19.54
C LYS A 146 25.85 -16.03 19.02
N CYS A 147 25.34 -16.20 17.79
CA CYS A 147 25.22 -17.52 17.15
C CYS A 147 26.59 -18.11 16.80
N ARG A 148 27.56 -17.29 16.39
CA ARG A 148 28.92 -17.73 16.03
C ARG A 148 29.78 -18.07 17.26
N SER A 149 29.62 -17.34 18.37
CA SER A 149 30.43 -17.53 19.58
C SER A 149 30.15 -18.84 20.33
N LYS A 150 28.98 -19.45 20.13
CA LYS A 150 28.57 -20.71 20.79
C LYS A 150 29.20 -22.01 20.22
N LYS A 151 30.17 -21.92 19.28
CA LYS A 151 31.10 -22.98 18.81
C LYS A 151 30.63 -24.46 18.91
N ILE A 152 29.50 -24.81 18.31
CA ILE A 152 29.12 -26.21 18.03
C ILE A 152 28.68 -26.29 16.59
N MET A 153 29.43 -27.06 15.78
CA MET A 153 29.13 -27.50 14.41
C MET A 153 27.96 -26.78 13.73
N TRP A 154 28.29 -25.87 12.81
CA TRP A 154 27.45 -24.94 12.03
C TRP A 154 26.12 -25.51 11.47
N LYS A 155 25.94 -26.82 11.44
CA LYS A 155 24.69 -27.49 11.08
C LYS A 155 23.60 -27.47 12.17
N LEU A 156 23.89 -27.01 13.40
CA LEU A 156 22.93 -26.99 14.53
C LEU A 156 22.56 -25.60 15.09
N ASN A 157 22.97 -24.49 14.45
CA ASN A 157 22.65 -23.12 14.90
C ASN A 157 21.22 -22.64 14.57
N LYS A 158 20.36 -23.51 14.03
CA LYS A 158 19.01 -23.17 13.57
C LYS A 158 18.01 -22.90 14.71
N SER A 159 18.12 -23.59 15.84
CA SER A 159 17.24 -23.32 16.99
C SER A 159 17.66 -22.04 17.71
N ILE A 160 18.96 -21.83 17.88
CA ILE A 160 19.52 -20.69 18.61
C ILE A 160 19.15 -19.36 17.95
N ALA A 161 19.29 -19.24 16.63
CA ALA A 161 18.89 -18.01 15.94
C ALA A 161 17.40 -17.74 16.13
N LYS A 162 16.55 -18.76 16.07
CA LYS A 162 15.11 -18.63 16.31
C LYS A 162 14.76 -18.26 17.76
N GLU A 163 15.53 -18.75 18.73
CA GLU A 163 15.39 -18.41 20.16
C GLU A 163 15.85 -16.98 20.47
N LEU A 164 16.75 -16.41 19.66
CA LEU A 164 17.24 -15.03 19.82
C LEU A 164 16.39 -14.00 19.08
N LEU A 165 15.45 -14.43 18.24
CA LEU A 165 14.47 -13.56 17.61
C LEU A 165 13.33 -13.23 18.59
N PRO A 166 12.72 -12.05 18.47
CA PRO A 166 11.58 -11.66 19.29
C PRO A 166 10.42 -12.64 19.11
N THR A 167 9.70 -12.89 20.21
CA THR A 167 8.49 -13.72 20.21
C THR A 167 7.20 -12.90 20.11
N GLU A 168 7.30 -11.59 20.36
CA GLU A 168 6.19 -10.63 20.27
C GLU A 168 6.62 -9.39 19.47
N PRO A 169 5.68 -8.72 18.78
CA PRO A 169 5.97 -7.50 18.06
C PRO A 169 6.36 -6.36 19.00
N VAL A 170 7.22 -5.47 18.51
CA VAL A 170 7.56 -4.21 19.20
C VAL A 170 6.34 -3.27 19.15
N GLU A 171 6.20 -2.45 20.20
CA GLU A 171 5.17 -1.42 20.22
C GLU A 171 5.49 -0.32 19.19
N PHE A 172 4.50 -0.01 18.36
CA PHE A 172 4.57 1.06 17.37
C PHE A 172 3.31 1.93 17.46
N VAL A 173 3.37 3.13 16.86
CA VAL A 173 2.25 4.05 16.82
C VAL A 173 1.15 3.50 15.92
N ILE A 174 -0.04 3.27 16.48
CA ILE A 174 -1.25 2.91 15.75
C ILE A 174 -2.09 4.17 15.62
N GLU A 175 -2.36 4.61 14.39
CA GLU A 175 -3.16 5.82 14.19
C GLU A 175 -4.64 5.56 14.53
N PRO A 176 -5.38 6.56 15.04
CA PRO A 176 -6.76 6.39 15.47
C PRO A 176 -7.71 5.89 14.38
N TRP A 177 -7.42 6.18 13.11
CA TRP A 177 -8.22 5.83 11.95
C TRP A 177 -7.90 4.45 11.35
N TRP A 178 -6.87 3.75 11.83
CA TRP A 178 -6.53 2.42 11.34
C TRP A 178 -7.66 1.43 11.64
N GLY A 179 -7.98 0.58 10.67
CA GLY A 179 -8.97 -0.48 10.83
C GLY A 179 -8.42 -1.61 11.70
N VAL A 180 -9.24 -2.10 12.63
CA VAL A 180 -8.97 -3.29 13.43
C VAL A 180 -9.69 -4.46 12.79
N CYS A 181 -8.92 -5.46 12.33
CA CYS A 181 -9.45 -6.60 11.61
C CYS A 181 -9.19 -7.90 12.37
N LEU A 182 -10.19 -8.78 12.42
CA LEU A 182 -10.09 -10.09 13.05
C LEU A 182 -9.45 -11.11 12.11
N VAL A 183 -8.77 -12.07 12.72
CA VAL A 183 -8.34 -13.30 12.06
C VAL A 183 -9.34 -14.44 12.29
N ASN A 184 -9.12 -15.61 11.68
CA ASN A 184 -9.89 -16.80 12.05
C ASN A 184 -9.37 -17.40 13.36
N PHE A 185 -10.26 -17.63 14.34
CA PHE A 185 -9.89 -18.10 15.67
C PHE A 185 -9.96 -19.62 15.74
N THR A 186 -9.01 -20.22 16.43
CA THR A 186 -9.14 -21.61 16.91
C THR A 186 -10.05 -21.66 18.14
N LEU A 187 -10.62 -22.83 18.42
CA LEU A 187 -11.41 -23.04 19.64
C LEU A 187 -10.61 -22.77 20.93
N GLU A 188 -9.30 -23.02 20.92
CA GLU A 188 -8.44 -22.77 22.08
C GLU A 188 -8.18 -21.29 22.30
N GLU A 189 -7.98 -20.51 21.24
CA GLU A 189 -7.83 -19.06 21.33
C GLU A 189 -9.12 -18.42 21.83
N PHE A 190 -10.27 -18.86 21.31
CA PHE A 190 -11.57 -18.35 21.75
C PHE A 190 -11.84 -18.59 23.24
N LYS A 191 -11.46 -19.77 23.77
CA LYS A 191 -11.61 -20.10 25.20
C LYS A 191 -10.71 -19.30 26.15
N LYS A 192 -9.65 -18.69 25.63
CA LYS A 192 -8.68 -17.90 26.41
C LYS A 192 -9.04 -16.42 26.47
N LEU A 193 -10.11 -16.00 25.79
CA LEU A 193 -10.54 -14.61 25.78
C LEU A 193 -11.11 -14.20 27.14
N SER A 194 -10.80 -12.98 27.57
CA SER A 194 -11.52 -12.36 28.70
C SER A 194 -12.93 -11.92 28.29
N GLU A 195 -13.75 -11.52 29.24
CA GLU A 195 -15.09 -10.98 28.95
C GLU A 195 -15.00 -9.69 28.12
N GLU A 196 -14.02 -8.82 28.43
CA GLU A 196 -13.79 -7.56 27.72
C GLU A 196 -13.25 -7.79 26.30
N GLU A 197 -12.35 -8.76 26.12
CA GLU A 197 -11.87 -9.18 24.81
C GLU A 197 -12.99 -9.75 23.95
N THR A 198 -13.86 -10.58 24.55
CA THR A 198 -15.02 -11.17 23.87
C THR A 198 -16.00 -10.09 23.43
N ALA A 199 -16.33 -9.13 24.31
CA ALA A 199 -17.19 -8.01 23.97
C ALA A 199 -16.60 -7.13 22.85
N THR A 200 -15.27 -6.94 22.86
CA THR A 200 -14.55 -6.19 21.81
C THR A 200 -14.62 -6.92 20.47
N ILE A 201 -14.42 -8.24 20.45
CA ILE A 201 -14.54 -9.06 19.23
C ILE A 201 -15.97 -9.03 18.68
N ASP A 202 -16.97 -9.15 19.55
CA ASP A 202 -18.38 -9.03 19.15
C ASP A 202 -18.71 -7.67 18.55
N LYS A 203 -18.11 -6.60 19.07
CA LYS A 203 -18.25 -5.25 18.52
C LYS A 203 -17.64 -5.16 17.11
N ILE A 204 -16.42 -5.67 16.94
CA ILE A 204 -15.72 -5.70 15.63
C ILE A 204 -16.55 -6.45 14.58
N CYS A 205 -17.24 -7.53 14.96
CA CYS A 205 -18.08 -8.32 14.05
C CYS A 205 -19.39 -7.62 13.63
N LYS A 206 -19.88 -6.64 14.41
CA LYS A 206 -21.20 -6.02 14.21
C LYS A 206 -21.12 -4.67 13.50
N GLU A 207 -20.03 -3.93 13.67
CA GLU A 207 -19.88 -2.59 13.11
C GLU A 207 -19.28 -2.64 11.70
N GLU A 208 -19.77 -1.77 10.81
CA GLU A 208 -19.24 -1.63 9.44
C GLU A 208 -17.89 -0.89 9.42
N ALA A 209 -17.61 -0.06 10.44
CA ALA A 209 -16.38 0.71 10.58
C ALA A 209 -15.68 0.38 11.91
N ASN A 210 -14.51 -0.25 11.83
CA ASN A 210 -13.76 -0.73 13.00
C ASN A 210 -12.48 0.06 13.23
N SER A 211 -12.55 1.39 13.25
CA SER A 211 -11.38 2.23 13.51
C SER A 211 -10.85 2.06 14.94
N PHE A 212 -9.53 2.07 15.10
CA PHE A 212 -8.83 1.86 16.36
C PHE A 212 -9.33 2.76 17.50
N ILE A 213 -9.70 4.02 17.19
CA ILE A 213 -10.24 4.99 18.16
C ILE A 213 -11.52 4.53 18.87
N LEU A 214 -12.25 3.57 18.30
CA LEU A 214 -13.53 3.09 18.84
C LEU A 214 -13.35 2.01 19.93
N PHE A 215 -12.13 1.59 20.21
CA PHE A 215 -11.83 0.47 21.11
C PHE A 215 -10.87 0.87 22.22
N ASP A 216 -10.83 0.06 23.27
CA ASP A 216 -9.80 0.17 24.30
C ASP A 216 -8.42 -0.19 23.70
N PRO A 217 -7.45 0.75 23.71
CA PRO A 217 -6.12 0.52 23.15
C PRO A 217 -5.39 -0.68 23.76
N GLU A 218 -5.53 -0.93 25.06
CA GLU A 218 -4.81 -1.99 25.75
C GLU A 218 -5.37 -3.37 25.39
N ILE A 219 -6.70 -3.47 25.22
CA ILE A 219 -7.35 -4.69 24.73
C ILE A 219 -6.87 -5.00 23.31
N ILE A 220 -6.95 -4.03 22.39
CA ILE A 220 -6.55 -4.24 20.99
C ILE A 220 -5.05 -4.56 20.87
N LYS A 221 -4.19 -3.86 21.61
CA LYS A 221 -2.74 -4.17 21.64
C LYS A 221 -2.48 -5.58 22.20
N GLY A 222 -3.23 -6.01 23.22
CA GLY A 222 -3.18 -7.38 23.74
C GLY A 222 -3.57 -8.43 22.70
N LEU A 223 -4.69 -8.22 22.01
CA LEU A 223 -5.13 -9.07 20.90
C LEU A 223 -4.10 -9.10 19.76
N TYR A 224 -3.49 -7.97 19.43
CA TYR A 224 -2.48 -7.84 18.39
C TYR A 224 -1.20 -8.62 18.73
N ARG A 225 -0.70 -8.49 19.96
CA ARG A 225 0.48 -9.25 20.45
C ARG A 225 0.26 -10.76 20.34
N ARG A 226 -0.97 -11.23 20.58
CA ARG A 226 -1.35 -12.65 20.42
C ARG A 226 -1.67 -13.05 18.97
N GLY A 227 -1.60 -12.12 18.02
CA GLY A 227 -1.90 -12.37 16.60
C GLY A 227 -3.37 -12.68 16.33
N LEU A 228 -4.29 -12.14 17.14
CA LEU A 228 -5.74 -12.31 17.00
C LEU A 228 -6.40 -11.19 16.19
N VAL A 229 -5.72 -10.05 16.08
CA VAL A 229 -6.10 -8.95 15.19
C VAL A 229 -4.92 -8.52 14.34
N TYR A 230 -5.22 -7.89 13.21
CA TYR A 230 -4.26 -7.16 12.40
C TYR A 230 -4.82 -5.79 12.06
N PHE A 231 -3.95 -4.87 11.66
CA PHE A 231 -4.36 -3.51 11.34
C PHE A 231 -4.45 -3.30 9.82
N ASP A 232 -5.62 -2.87 9.37
CA ASP A 232 -5.79 -2.29 8.06
C ASP A 232 -5.53 -0.78 8.09
N VAL A 233 -4.96 -0.24 7.02
CA VAL A 233 -4.64 1.18 6.88
C VAL A 233 -5.34 1.66 5.63
N PRO A 234 -6.65 1.98 5.73
CA PRO A 234 -7.50 2.24 4.58
C PRO A 234 -7.11 3.55 3.89
N VAL A 235 -6.86 3.46 2.60
CA VAL A 235 -6.58 4.61 1.73
C VAL A 235 -7.61 4.64 0.62
N TYR A 236 -8.36 5.72 0.51
CA TYR A 236 -9.41 5.95 -0.47
C TYR A 236 -8.93 6.87 -1.60
N ALA A 237 -9.69 6.89 -2.70
CA ALA A 237 -9.36 7.64 -3.90
C ALA A 237 -9.23 9.17 -3.64
N ASP A 238 -10.10 9.70 -2.78
CA ASP A 238 -10.17 11.14 -2.47
C ASP A 238 -9.25 11.56 -1.30
N ASP A 239 -8.56 10.60 -0.68
CA ASP A 239 -7.64 10.90 0.41
C ASP A 239 -6.46 11.75 -0.09
N ARG A 240 -5.93 12.57 0.82
CA ARG A 240 -4.75 13.40 0.60
C ARG A 240 -3.70 13.06 1.65
N PHE A 241 -2.44 13.11 1.26
CA PHE A 241 -1.34 12.75 2.14
C PHE A 241 -0.25 13.79 2.13
N LYS A 242 0.27 14.07 3.33
CA LYS A 242 1.53 14.77 3.51
C LYS A 242 2.65 13.74 3.60
N VAL A 243 3.54 13.77 2.62
CA VAL A 243 4.69 12.87 2.55
C VAL A 243 5.90 13.54 3.21
N SER A 244 6.46 12.87 4.21
CA SER A 244 7.69 13.27 4.88
C SER A 244 8.87 13.15 3.92
N ARG A 245 9.79 14.11 3.94
CA ARG A 245 11.04 13.99 3.19
C ARG A 245 11.83 12.82 3.76
N LEU A 246 12.28 11.93 2.87
CA LEU A 246 13.11 10.77 3.22
C LEU A 246 14.55 11.18 3.55
N GLU A 247 14.74 12.01 4.59
CA GLU A 247 16.09 12.41 5.03
C GLU A 247 16.88 11.17 5.47
N GLY A 248 18.00 10.91 4.79
CA GLY A 248 18.89 9.78 5.09
C GLY A 248 18.48 8.42 4.50
N PHE A 249 17.40 8.33 3.71
CA PHE A 249 17.04 7.08 3.03
C PHE A 249 17.92 6.88 1.78
N VAL A 250 18.90 5.98 1.88
CA VAL A 250 19.74 5.59 0.73
C VAL A 250 19.16 4.34 0.10
N SER A 251 18.53 4.47 -1.06
CA SER A 251 17.96 3.35 -1.82
C SER A 251 19.05 2.34 -2.25
N ASN A 252 19.00 1.12 -1.73
CA ASN A 252 19.75 -0.01 -2.29
C ASN A 252 18.95 -0.59 -3.46
N ARG A 253 18.93 0.15 -4.59
CA ARG A 253 18.17 -0.20 -5.80
C ARG A 253 18.84 -1.26 -6.68
N GLU A 254 19.96 -1.84 -6.27
CA GLU A 254 20.62 -2.95 -6.98
C GLU A 254 19.98 -4.30 -6.64
N GLN A 255 18.67 -4.41 -6.77
CA GLN A 255 17.94 -5.66 -6.55
C GLN A 255 17.69 -6.38 -7.88
N LEU A 256 17.86 -7.70 -7.88
CA LEU A 256 17.53 -8.57 -9.01
C LEU A 256 16.01 -8.80 -9.15
N TYR A 257 15.24 -8.41 -8.13
CA TYR A 257 13.79 -8.60 -8.01
C TYR A 257 13.06 -7.27 -8.21
N GLU A 258 11.96 -7.30 -8.98
CA GLU A 258 11.08 -6.16 -9.18
C GLU A 258 9.87 -6.27 -8.24
N ASP A 259 9.77 -5.35 -7.28
CA ASP A 259 8.60 -5.20 -6.41
C ASP A 259 7.67 -4.10 -6.94
N PRO A 260 6.45 -4.42 -7.39
CA PRO A 260 5.52 -3.43 -7.95
C PRO A 260 5.08 -2.38 -6.93
N ILE A 261 5.06 -2.69 -5.64
CA ILE A 261 4.70 -1.74 -4.58
C ILE A 261 5.88 -0.83 -4.26
N GLU A 262 7.10 -1.37 -4.24
CA GLU A 262 8.33 -0.58 -4.04
C GLU A 262 8.51 0.48 -5.14
N GLU A 263 8.29 0.12 -6.41
CA GLU A 263 8.35 1.09 -7.52
C GLU A 263 7.37 2.26 -7.31
N LEU A 264 6.14 1.95 -6.88
CA LEU A 264 5.12 2.97 -6.60
C LEU A 264 5.43 3.78 -5.34
N LEU A 265 6.02 3.17 -4.31
CA LEU A 265 6.46 3.89 -3.12
C LEU A 265 7.47 4.98 -3.49
N TYR A 266 8.51 4.65 -4.27
CA TYR A 266 9.45 5.64 -4.78
C TYR A 266 8.75 6.74 -5.58
N ALA A 267 7.77 6.38 -6.42
CA ALA A 267 7.01 7.36 -7.20
C ALA A 267 6.16 8.30 -6.32
N VAL A 268 5.51 7.77 -5.28
CA VAL A 268 4.77 8.55 -4.28
C VAL A 268 5.70 9.55 -3.59
N PHE A 269 6.92 9.15 -3.21
CA PHE A 269 7.88 10.07 -2.58
C PHE A 269 8.34 11.21 -3.47
N VAL A 270 8.36 11.00 -4.78
CA VAL A 270 8.85 12.00 -5.76
C VAL A 270 7.74 12.93 -6.24
N VAL A 271 6.53 12.39 -6.45
CA VAL A 271 5.45 13.08 -7.18
C VAL A 271 4.32 13.56 -6.25
N SER A 272 4.22 13.04 -5.03
CA SER A 272 3.13 13.42 -4.14
C SER A 272 3.17 14.90 -3.76
N SER A 273 2.00 15.51 -3.75
CA SER A 273 1.77 16.86 -3.22
C SER A 273 0.64 16.81 -2.20
N GLU A 274 0.72 17.63 -1.15
CA GLU A 274 -0.33 17.73 -0.12
C GLU A 274 -1.70 18.12 -0.72
N ASN A 275 -1.69 18.75 -1.91
CA ASN A 275 -2.85 19.23 -2.63
C ASN A 275 -3.36 18.27 -3.70
N SER A 276 -2.83 17.04 -3.80
CA SER A 276 -3.28 16.03 -4.75
C SER A 276 -3.99 14.88 -4.04
N THR A 277 -5.10 14.41 -4.60
CA THR A 277 -5.76 13.18 -4.15
C THR A 277 -5.00 11.96 -4.64
N VAL A 278 -5.27 10.79 -4.04
CA VAL A 278 -4.72 9.51 -4.53
C VAL A 278 -5.14 9.23 -5.97
N ALA A 279 -6.38 9.57 -6.35
CA ALA A 279 -6.87 9.39 -7.72
C ALA A 279 -6.11 10.26 -8.75
N GLU A 280 -5.85 11.52 -8.40
CA GLU A 280 -5.06 12.44 -9.24
C GLU A 280 -3.61 11.95 -9.39
N LEU A 281 -3.03 11.43 -8.30
CA LEU A 281 -1.68 10.86 -8.30
C LEU A 281 -1.62 9.57 -9.14
N ALA A 282 -2.62 8.70 -9.07
CA ALA A 282 -2.71 7.49 -9.88
C ALA A 282 -2.75 7.83 -11.38
N THR A 283 -3.54 8.84 -11.74
CA THR A 283 -3.64 9.34 -13.11
C THR A 283 -2.30 9.90 -13.60
N THR A 284 -1.63 10.69 -12.75
CA THR A 284 -0.32 11.29 -13.07
C THR A 284 0.77 10.24 -13.26
N LEU A 285 0.77 9.21 -12.42
CA LEU A 285 1.75 8.12 -12.47
C LEU A 285 1.39 7.03 -13.50
N GLN A 286 0.21 7.11 -14.12
CA GLN A 286 -0.36 6.04 -14.96
C GLN A 286 -0.35 4.68 -14.25
N ALA A 287 -0.63 4.70 -12.95
CA ALA A 287 -0.64 3.54 -12.08
C ALA A 287 -2.08 3.09 -11.82
N ASP A 288 -2.24 1.79 -11.58
CA ASP A 288 -3.51 1.27 -11.07
C ASP A 288 -3.80 1.87 -9.68
N ILE A 289 -5.03 2.34 -9.49
CA ILE A 289 -5.42 3.04 -8.25
C ILE A 289 -5.28 2.12 -7.03
N SER A 290 -5.61 0.84 -7.15
CA SER A 290 -5.52 -0.11 -6.02
C SER A 290 -4.07 -0.35 -5.59
N GLN A 291 -3.15 -0.40 -6.56
CA GLN A 291 -1.72 -0.52 -6.26
C GLN A 291 -1.16 0.77 -5.65
N LEU A 292 -1.62 1.94 -6.10
CA LEU A 292 -1.21 3.21 -5.50
C LEU A 292 -1.76 3.37 -4.07
N GLN A 293 -3.01 2.98 -3.82
CA GLN A 293 -3.59 2.93 -2.48
C GLN A 293 -2.79 2.00 -1.56
N ALA A 294 -2.36 0.83 -2.06
CA ALA A 294 -1.50 -0.08 -1.32
C ALA A 294 -0.14 0.55 -0.97
N ALA A 295 0.50 1.26 -1.91
CA ALA A 295 1.74 1.97 -1.67
C ALA A 295 1.56 3.12 -0.65
N ALA A 296 0.52 3.95 -0.80
CA ALA A 296 0.20 5.02 0.13
C ALA A 296 -0.12 4.49 1.54
N SER A 297 -0.89 3.39 1.62
CA SER A 297 -1.18 2.67 2.87
C SER A 297 0.11 2.23 3.56
N PHE A 298 1.05 1.66 2.80
CA PHE A 298 2.35 1.25 3.33
C PHE A 298 3.21 2.43 3.78
N ALA A 299 3.25 3.53 3.02
CA ALA A 299 3.94 4.75 3.44
C ALA A 299 3.38 5.31 4.77
N CYS A 300 2.07 5.23 4.97
CA CYS A 300 1.43 5.60 6.25
C CYS A 300 1.85 4.68 7.39
N ARG A 301 1.90 3.36 7.15
CA ARG A 301 2.35 2.37 8.15
C ARG A 301 3.76 2.64 8.66
N LEU A 302 4.64 3.16 7.81
CA LEU A 302 6.02 3.51 8.15
C LEU A 302 6.17 4.93 8.73
N GLY A 303 5.07 5.69 8.85
CA GLY A 303 5.11 7.08 9.33
C GLY A 303 5.73 8.06 8.33
N TRP A 304 5.88 7.65 7.07
CA TRP A 304 6.43 8.51 6.01
C TRP A 304 5.36 9.26 5.23
N ALA A 305 4.09 8.87 5.38
CA ALA A 305 2.95 9.63 4.90
C ALA A 305 1.95 9.82 6.04
N VAL A 306 1.39 11.02 6.14
CA VAL A 306 0.33 11.36 7.10
C VAL A 306 -0.93 11.67 6.31
N LYS A 307 -2.00 10.93 6.59
CA LYS A 307 -3.32 11.19 6.01
C LYS A 307 -3.83 12.55 6.49
N LEU A 308 -4.18 13.42 5.54
CA LEU A 308 -4.80 14.70 5.83
C LEU A 308 -6.29 14.46 6.04
N ILE A 309 -6.75 14.66 7.26
CA ILE A 309 -8.15 14.52 7.63
C ILE A 309 -8.76 15.93 7.63
N ASP A 310 -9.71 16.18 6.73
CA ASP A 310 -10.45 17.44 6.73
C ASP A 310 -11.45 17.45 7.89
N PRO A 311 -11.34 18.37 8.86
CA PRO A 311 -12.30 18.46 9.95
C PRO A 311 -13.74 18.70 9.45
N ALA A 312 -13.90 19.34 8.29
CA ALA A 312 -15.22 19.63 7.72
C ALA A 312 -15.96 18.39 7.20
N SER A 313 -15.24 17.36 6.73
CA SER A 313 -15.86 16.12 6.24
C SER A 313 -16.41 15.27 7.39
N ILE A 314 -15.72 15.23 8.54
CA ILE A 314 -16.18 14.52 9.75
C ILE A 314 -17.50 15.11 10.30
N LEU A 315 -17.68 16.43 10.19
CA LEU A 315 -18.88 17.12 10.64
C LEU A 315 -20.09 16.92 9.70
N GLN A 316 -19.86 16.52 8.45
CA GLN A 316 -20.94 16.25 7.49
C GLN A 316 -21.49 14.84 7.63
N GLU A 317 -20.65 13.82 7.88
CA GLU A 317 -21.10 12.44 8.13
C GLU A 317 -21.95 12.31 9.39
N SER A 318 -21.59 13.05 10.45
CA SER A 318 -22.34 13.06 11.72
C SER A 318 -23.72 13.73 11.63
N ASN A 319 -23.98 14.54 10.59
CA ASN A 319 -25.27 15.19 10.37
C ASN A 319 -26.21 14.41 9.42
N ALA A 320 -25.74 13.31 8.81
CA ALA A 320 -26.56 12.48 7.93
C ALA A 320 -27.35 11.38 8.67
N HIS A 321 -27.01 11.10 9.93
CA HIS A 321 -27.68 10.08 10.74
C HIS A 321 -28.73 10.69 11.69
N GLY A 322 -29.98 10.76 11.20
CA GLY A 322 -31.19 10.57 11.99
C GLY A 322 -31.45 11.54 13.14
N SER A 323 -31.90 12.76 12.84
CA SER A 323 -32.71 13.52 13.80
C SER A 323 -34.14 12.97 13.79
N PRO A 324 -34.71 12.48 14.92
CA PRO A 324 -36.08 12.00 14.96
C PRO A 324 -37.02 13.21 14.96
N LYS A 325 -37.54 13.58 13.79
CA LYS A 325 -38.67 14.51 13.73
C LYS A 325 -39.90 13.81 14.27
N SER A 326 -40.38 14.30 15.40
CA SER A 326 -41.64 13.94 16.02
C SER A 326 -42.78 13.99 15.00
N ILE A 327 -43.45 12.86 14.86
CA ILE A 327 -44.73 12.71 14.16
C ILE A 327 -45.80 13.42 14.99
N LEU A 328 -46.41 14.45 14.42
CA LEU A 328 -47.78 14.89 14.74
C LEU A 328 -48.46 15.30 13.43
N GLY A 329 -49.71 14.84 13.26
CA GLY A 329 -50.61 15.02 12.10
C GLY A 329 -50.93 16.48 11.77
N ASP A 330 -51.68 16.81 10.72
CA ASP A 330 -52.89 16.16 10.23
C ASP A 330 -53.18 16.59 8.77
N GLU A 331 -53.91 15.69 8.10
CA GLU A 331 -54.82 15.73 6.94
C GLU A 331 -54.85 16.82 5.81
N GLU A 332 -55.14 16.25 4.62
CA GLU A 332 -55.93 16.72 3.47
C GLU A 332 -55.30 17.46 2.26
N ASP A 333 -55.18 16.66 1.19
CA ASP A 333 -55.80 16.83 -0.14
C ASP A 333 -55.03 17.50 -1.30
N GLY A 334 -55.20 16.89 -2.49
CA GLY A 334 -55.17 17.61 -3.77
C GLY A 334 -53.86 17.74 -4.56
N SER A 335 -53.54 16.71 -5.35
CA SER A 335 -53.17 16.78 -6.78
C SER A 335 -52.15 17.81 -7.36
N HIS A 336 -51.17 17.23 -8.05
CA HIS A 336 -50.57 17.65 -9.34
C HIS A 336 -49.80 18.98 -9.48
N GLY A 337 -48.62 18.87 -10.11
CA GLY A 337 -48.25 19.80 -11.19
C GLY A 337 -47.05 20.70 -10.93
N ASN A 338 -45.89 20.20 -11.31
CA ASN A 338 -44.63 20.91 -11.60
C ASN A 338 -44.81 22.18 -12.45
N MET A 339 -44.32 23.34 -12.00
CA MET A 339 -43.49 24.31 -12.76
C MET A 339 -43.37 25.64 -11.99
N GLY A 340 -42.17 26.23 -12.06
CA GLY A 340 -41.74 27.35 -11.21
C GLY A 340 -42.21 28.73 -11.64
N SER A 341 -41.73 29.75 -10.91
CA SER A 341 -41.17 30.97 -11.49
C SER A 341 -40.64 31.86 -10.37
N SER A 342 -39.38 32.25 -10.49
CA SER A 342 -38.84 33.49 -9.93
C SER A 342 -39.60 34.68 -10.52
N ASN A 343 -39.87 35.67 -9.68
CA ASN A 343 -40.57 36.88 -10.06
C ASN A 343 -39.68 37.87 -10.81
N LEU A 344 -40.35 38.52 -11.76
CA LEU A 344 -39.97 39.62 -12.63
C LEU A 344 -39.42 40.87 -11.92
N SER A 345 -38.55 41.61 -12.61
CA SER A 345 -38.82 42.96 -13.15
C SER A 345 -37.57 43.42 -13.95
N SER A 346 -37.68 43.63 -15.27
CA SER A 346 -38.07 44.89 -15.99
C SER A 346 -37.02 45.99 -15.77
N ASP A 347 -36.41 46.68 -16.74
CA ASP A 347 -36.57 46.98 -18.18
C ASP A 347 -35.14 47.37 -18.66
N GLY A 348 -34.72 47.48 -19.92
CA GLY A 348 -35.36 47.45 -21.23
C GLY A 348 -34.34 47.91 -22.30
N THR A 349 -34.55 47.42 -23.54
CA THR A 349 -34.16 47.99 -24.86
C THR A 349 -32.68 48.10 -25.31
N ALA A 350 -32.30 47.07 -26.09
CA ALA A 350 -31.74 47.05 -27.46
C ALA A 350 -30.83 48.18 -28.02
N LEU A 351 -29.66 47.78 -28.56
CA LEU A 351 -29.19 47.94 -29.96
C LEU A 351 -27.77 47.34 -30.13
N GLN A 352 -27.53 46.64 -31.25
CA GLN A 352 -26.21 46.16 -31.75
C GLN A 352 -25.51 47.27 -32.58
N PRO A 353 -24.38 47.03 -33.29
CA PRO A 353 -23.05 46.50 -32.96
C PRO A 353 -21.91 47.46 -33.42
N GLY A 354 -20.63 47.26 -33.01
CA GLY A 354 -19.48 47.83 -33.75
C GLY A 354 -18.28 48.32 -32.93
N ASP A 355 -17.14 47.66 -33.16
CA ASP A 355 -15.80 48.19 -33.44
C ASP A 355 -15.06 49.21 -32.54
N ILE A 356 -13.86 48.75 -32.15
CA ILE A 356 -12.56 49.45 -32.14
C ILE A 356 -12.37 50.59 -31.12
N LEU A 357 -11.47 50.35 -30.15
CA LEU A 357 -10.25 51.16 -30.04
C LEU A 357 -9.14 50.42 -29.28
N TRP A 358 -8.13 50.00 -30.04
CA TRP A 358 -6.77 49.86 -29.52
C TRP A 358 -6.21 51.25 -29.25
N THR A 359 -5.55 51.46 -28.12
CA THR A 359 -4.40 52.36 -28.10
C THR A 359 -3.39 51.87 -27.07
N ASP A 360 -2.35 51.26 -27.63
CA ASP A 360 -1.05 51.07 -27.01
C ASP A 360 -0.53 52.37 -26.41
N ASN A 361 0.12 52.26 -25.26
CA ASN A 361 1.23 53.15 -24.92
C ASN A 361 2.38 52.33 -24.32
N SER A 362 3.21 51.85 -25.25
CA SER A 362 4.67 51.87 -25.24
C SER A 362 5.43 51.76 -23.91
N ASN A 363 6.19 50.66 -23.84
CA ASN A 363 7.61 50.59 -23.48
C ASN A 363 8.02 50.95 -22.05
N HIS A 364 8.02 49.93 -21.20
CA HIS A 364 9.26 49.59 -20.51
C HIS A 364 9.79 48.28 -21.07
N ALA A 365 10.88 48.38 -21.82
CA ALA A 365 11.73 47.26 -22.17
C ALA A 365 12.26 46.64 -20.87
N ALA A 366 11.75 45.47 -20.52
CA ALA A 366 12.43 44.52 -19.67
C ALA A 366 12.40 43.20 -20.43
N ASP A 367 13.58 42.74 -20.86
CA ASP A 367 13.79 41.44 -21.48
C ASP A 367 13.02 40.36 -20.71
N CYS A 368 11.90 39.89 -21.27
CA CYS A 368 11.19 38.77 -20.70
C CYS A 368 11.92 37.49 -21.14
N SER A 369 13.07 37.25 -20.50
CA SER A 369 13.74 35.95 -20.57
C SER A 369 12.84 34.92 -19.92
N ARG A 370 12.17 34.12 -20.75
CA ARG A 370 11.39 32.97 -20.29
C ARG A 370 12.35 31.80 -20.10
N VAL A 371 12.61 31.46 -18.85
CA VAL A 371 13.39 30.27 -18.48
C VAL A 371 12.43 29.09 -18.38
N ALA A 372 12.68 28.06 -19.19
CA ALA A 372 12.01 26.77 -19.06
C ALA A 372 13.00 25.77 -18.44
N PHE A 373 12.57 25.09 -17.37
CA PHE A 373 13.34 24.01 -16.77
C PHE A 373 12.90 22.69 -17.38
N VAL A 374 13.79 22.06 -18.14
CA VAL A 374 13.64 20.66 -18.53
C VAL A 374 14.35 19.84 -17.47
N VAL A 375 13.56 19.18 -16.62
CA VAL A 375 14.07 18.35 -15.53
C VAL A 375 14.08 16.90 -16.01
N ASP A 376 15.25 16.39 -16.39
CA ASP A 376 15.45 14.96 -16.56
C ASP A 376 15.60 14.34 -15.17
N ALA A 377 14.65 13.48 -14.80
CA ALA A 377 14.62 12.83 -13.49
C ALA A 377 15.87 11.98 -13.22
N ASN A 378 16.49 11.41 -14.26
CA ASN A 378 17.73 10.64 -14.12
C ASN A 378 18.93 11.56 -13.87
N ILE A 379 19.03 12.70 -14.57
CA ILE A 379 20.12 13.66 -14.36
C ILE A 379 19.98 14.36 -13.00
N THR A 380 18.75 14.67 -12.59
CA THR A 380 18.47 15.29 -11.29
C THR A 380 18.86 14.36 -10.14
N SER A 381 18.63 13.05 -10.29
CA SER A 381 19.12 12.06 -9.31
C SER A 381 20.64 11.98 -9.23
N TYR A 382 21.35 12.19 -10.34
CA TYR A 382 22.82 12.21 -10.40
C TYR A 382 23.42 13.49 -9.79
N LEU A 383 22.79 14.65 -9.98
CA LEU A 383 23.27 15.93 -9.45
C LEU A 383 23.03 16.07 -7.94
N MET A 384 21.94 15.50 -7.42
CA MET A 384 21.63 15.46 -5.98
C MET A 384 22.56 14.51 -5.19
N MET A 385 23.39 13.71 -5.88
CA MET A 385 24.47 12.90 -5.29
C MET A 385 25.82 13.63 -5.25
N GLY A 386 25.92 14.85 -5.77
CA GLY A 386 27.14 15.64 -5.82
C GLY A 386 27.27 16.63 -4.66
N SER A 387 28.03 16.24 -3.64
CA SER A 387 28.65 17.08 -2.57
C SER A 387 27.74 17.84 -1.61
N VAL A 388 27.60 17.33 -0.37
CA VAL A 388 28.02 18.04 0.87
C VAL A 388 28.13 17.06 2.04
N SER A 389 29.37 16.77 2.50
CA SER A 389 29.62 16.27 3.85
C SER A 389 29.78 17.46 4.80
N PRO A 390 29.07 17.54 5.93
CA PRO A 390 29.44 18.40 7.04
C PRO A 390 30.37 17.66 8.01
N GLY A 391 31.60 18.17 8.15
CA GLY A 391 32.32 18.23 9.43
C GLY A 391 32.95 16.95 9.98
N VAL A 392 34.23 16.75 9.67
CA VAL A 392 35.21 16.12 10.58
C VAL A 392 35.65 17.20 11.57
N SER A 393 35.49 16.95 12.87
CA SER A 393 36.14 17.73 13.93
C SER A 393 37.23 16.87 14.57
N ILE A 394 38.49 17.21 14.31
CA ILE A 394 39.58 17.25 15.30
C ILE A 394 40.19 18.64 15.20
#